data_AF-A0A060SEY5-F1
#
_entry.id   AF-A0A060SEY5-F1
#
_cell.length_a   1.000
_cell.length_b   1.000
_cell.length_c   1.000
_cell.angle_alpha   90.00
_cell.angle_beta   90.00
_cell.angle_gamma   90.00
#
_symmetry.space_group_name_H-M   'P 1'
#
loop_
_entity.id
_entity.type
_entity.pdbx_description
1 polymer ?
#
loop_
_entity_poly.entity_id
_entity_poly.type
_entity_poly.pdbx_seq_one_letter_code
_entity_poly.pdbx_strand_id
1 'polypeptide(L)'
;MLLTPGKLACWYSHLLAIRRIAEYETGDASVPPAADMRAFMVLEDDVDMEQRLAEILPRVWSALPSNWDIVYLGHCWSDESRYPSIIRDVSSGDAQPVTVHPSFAPLCTHAYALNPRGARRLLRYLTFPPFAYSRALDQALAWLIQSKRVQAFSVVPSLVVQQKETGSDIDQGRNGTGSSWRDELHHVLGFGLVHAPNDSGRDTLVRDILSCDRTELGVLADLYVFGLIRVFYNPNGRTPAVTPALSPRLSLEAATQNPHVLQPSSSNAAVLRSQTLLRHNHRCVFTGIIDAQSYLANIVADVDPGMMALATNVTHIISQSIAENINGVPPAQQAQDGWSND
;
A
#
# COMPACT_ATOMS: atom_id res chain seq x y z
N MET A 1 19.76 -24.31 13.18
CA MET A 1 18.49 -23.56 13.30
C MET A 1 17.45 -24.30 12.48
N LEU A 2 16.29 -24.61 13.05
CA LEU A 2 15.16 -25.16 12.27
C LEU A 2 14.35 -23.99 11.72
N LEU A 3 13.91 -24.08 10.46
CA LEU A 3 13.07 -23.06 9.84
C LEU A 3 11.65 -23.14 10.37
N THR A 4 11.00 -21.98 10.54
CA THR A 4 9.57 -21.92 10.84
C THR A 4 8.75 -22.35 9.61
N PRO A 5 7.49 -22.78 9.78
CA PRO A 5 6.60 -23.07 8.66
C PRO A 5 6.48 -21.91 7.65
N GLY A 6 6.38 -20.66 8.13
CA GLY A 6 6.35 -19.47 7.27
C GLY A 6 7.63 -19.32 6.42
N LYS A 7 8.81 -19.54 7.01
CA LYS A 7 10.08 -19.53 6.27
C LYS A 7 10.19 -20.67 5.25
N LEU A 8 9.64 -21.84 5.57
CA LEU A 8 9.55 -22.96 4.62
C LEU A 8 8.61 -22.64 3.45
N ALA A 9 7.44 -22.05 3.74
CA ALA A 9 6.45 -21.67 2.75
C ALA A 9 6.98 -20.58 1.81
N CYS A 10 7.56 -19.50 2.36
CA CYS A 10 8.28 -18.48 1.60
C CYS A 10 9.31 -19.12 0.66
N TRP A 11 10.17 -19.99 1.20
CA TRP A 11 11.19 -20.63 0.39
C TRP A 11 10.60 -21.47 -0.75
N TYR A 12 9.58 -22.28 -0.46
CA TYR A 12 8.92 -23.10 -1.46
C TYR A 12 8.26 -22.27 -2.56
N SER A 13 7.53 -21.21 -2.21
CA SER A 13 6.85 -20.31 -3.15
C SER A 13 7.83 -19.64 -4.12
N HIS A 14 8.92 -19.07 -3.61
CA HIS A 14 9.96 -18.49 -4.48
C HIS A 14 10.66 -19.55 -5.31
N LEU A 15 10.93 -20.74 -4.76
CA LEU A 15 11.56 -21.82 -5.52
C LEU A 15 10.69 -22.26 -6.72
N LEU A 16 9.37 -22.30 -6.57
CA LEU A 16 8.43 -22.56 -7.67
C LEU A 16 8.46 -21.46 -8.72
N ALA A 17 8.46 -20.19 -8.32
CA ALA A 17 8.57 -19.06 -9.24
C ALA A 17 9.89 -19.10 -10.04
N ILE A 18 11.02 -19.32 -9.34
CA ILE A 18 12.34 -19.45 -9.96
C ILE A 18 12.36 -20.64 -10.92
N ARG A 19 11.78 -21.78 -10.54
CA ARG A 19 11.64 -22.95 -11.41
C ARG A 19 10.91 -22.62 -12.69
N ARG A 20 9.78 -21.92 -12.59
CA ARG A 20 8.99 -21.54 -13.75
C ARG A 20 9.75 -20.63 -14.72
N ILE A 21 10.53 -19.69 -14.19
CA ILE A 21 11.39 -18.81 -14.98
C ILE A 21 12.54 -19.60 -15.66
N ALA A 22 13.13 -20.56 -14.95
CA ALA A 22 14.20 -21.40 -15.49
C ALA A 22 13.74 -22.34 -16.62
N GLU A 23 12.50 -22.83 -16.52
CA GLU A 23 11.82 -23.67 -17.51
C GLU A 23 11.25 -22.86 -18.68
N TYR A 24 11.31 -21.53 -18.62
CA TYR A 24 10.88 -20.71 -19.74
C TYR A 24 11.79 -20.94 -20.95
N GLU A 25 11.22 -21.56 -21.98
CA GLU A 25 11.88 -21.74 -23.26
C GLU A 25 11.89 -20.43 -24.03
N THR A 26 13.02 -20.09 -24.64
CA THR A 26 13.08 -19.02 -25.66
C THR A 26 12.36 -19.54 -26.89
N GLY A 27 11.02 -19.44 -26.88
CA GLY A 27 10.10 -20.04 -27.86
C GLY A 27 10.12 -19.41 -29.25
N ASP A 28 11.24 -18.84 -29.70
CA ASP A 28 11.38 -18.40 -31.08
C ASP A 28 12.83 -18.48 -31.54
N ALA A 29 13.14 -19.50 -32.34
CA ALA A 29 14.44 -19.69 -32.98
C ALA A 29 14.74 -18.61 -34.04
N SER A 30 13.77 -17.73 -34.38
CA SER A 30 13.96 -16.62 -35.30
C SER A 30 14.41 -15.32 -34.63
N VAL A 31 14.44 -15.26 -33.28
CA VAL A 31 14.97 -14.11 -32.54
C VAL A 31 16.46 -14.35 -32.25
N PRO A 32 17.38 -13.50 -32.75
CA PRO A 32 18.81 -13.69 -32.59
C PRO A 32 19.20 -13.82 -31.10
N PRO A 33 20.08 -14.77 -30.72
CA PRO A 33 20.41 -15.12 -29.34
C PRO A 33 21.28 -14.09 -28.61
N ALA A 34 21.33 -12.83 -29.07
CA ALA A 34 22.33 -11.85 -28.64
C ALA A 34 21.76 -10.50 -28.15
N ALA A 35 20.44 -10.26 -28.17
CA ALA A 35 19.90 -8.93 -27.90
C ALA A 35 18.89 -8.81 -26.73
N ASP A 36 18.23 -9.88 -26.30
CA ASP A 36 17.09 -9.75 -25.38
C ASP A 36 17.19 -10.75 -24.21
N MET A 37 17.99 -10.40 -23.21
CA MET A 37 18.05 -11.15 -21.96
C MET A 37 16.80 -10.83 -21.15
N ARG A 38 15.72 -11.55 -21.46
CA ARG A 38 14.41 -11.36 -20.83
C ARG A 38 14.50 -11.39 -19.30
N ALA A 39 14.03 -10.32 -18.67
CA ALA A 39 13.88 -10.21 -17.24
C ALA A 39 12.46 -10.59 -16.82
N PHE A 40 12.33 -11.41 -15.78
CA PHE A 40 11.09 -11.80 -15.13
C PHE A 40 11.09 -11.21 -13.74
N MET A 41 10.09 -10.39 -13.43
CA MET A 41 9.90 -9.84 -12.10
C MET A 41 9.15 -10.84 -11.22
N VAL A 42 9.60 -10.96 -9.98
CA VAL A 42 8.93 -11.68 -8.90
C VAL A 42 8.58 -10.63 -7.85
N LEU A 43 7.30 -10.55 -7.52
CA LEU A 43 6.72 -9.60 -6.57
C LEU A 43 5.91 -10.40 -5.56
N GLU A 44 6.08 -10.09 -4.28
CA GLU A 44 5.15 -10.51 -3.22
C GLU A 44 3.83 -9.70 -3.33
N ASP A 45 2.76 -10.14 -2.67
CA ASP A 45 1.42 -9.55 -2.80
C ASP A 45 1.22 -8.27 -1.98
N ASP A 46 2.11 -8.01 -1.03
CA ASP A 46 2.11 -6.87 -0.12
C ASP A 46 3.09 -5.76 -0.54
N VAL A 47 3.37 -5.64 -1.84
CA VAL A 47 4.29 -4.61 -2.35
C VAL A 47 3.59 -3.36 -2.87
N ASP A 48 4.24 -2.22 -2.64
CA ASP A 48 3.97 -0.97 -3.34
C ASP A 48 5.14 -0.64 -4.28
N MET A 49 4.84 -0.04 -5.43
CA MET A 49 5.79 0.12 -6.53
C MET A 49 5.88 1.57 -6.98
N GLU A 50 7.08 1.99 -7.34
CA GLU A 50 7.35 3.26 -8.00
C GLU A 50 6.50 3.38 -9.28
N GLN A 51 5.77 4.48 -9.42
CA GLN A 51 4.84 4.65 -10.54
C GLN A 51 5.54 4.62 -11.90
N ARG A 52 6.75 5.19 -11.98
CA ARG A 52 7.55 5.23 -13.21
C ARG A 52 8.37 3.97 -13.45
N LEU A 53 8.07 2.87 -12.76
CA LEU A 53 8.79 1.61 -12.89
C LEU A 53 8.92 1.17 -14.36
N ALA A 54 7.85 1.30 -15.16
CA ALA A 54 7.87 0.97 -16.59
C ALA A 54 8.84 1.83 -17.42
N GLU A 55 9.14 3.05 -16.98
CA GLU A 55 10.10 3.96 -17.63
C GLU A 55 11.53 3.72 -17.15
N ILE A 56 11.69 3.38 -15.86
CA ILE A 56 12.98 3.17 -15.21
C ILE A 56 13.58 1.82 -15.61
N LEU A 57 12.78 0.75 -15.59
CA LEU A 57 13.27 -0.62 -15.80
C LEU A 57 13.99 -0.84 -17.14
N PRO A 58 13.51 -0.35 -18.31
CA PRO A 58 14.24 -0.50 -19.57
C PRO A 58 15.67 0.03 -19.51
N ARG A 59 15.90 1.10 -18.74
CA ARG A 59 17.21 1.70 -18.56
C ARG A 59 18.05 0.94 -17.53
N VAL A 60 17.42 0.36 -16.50
CA VAL A 60 18.09 -0.60 -15.63
C VAL A 60 18.57 -1.80 -16.45
N TRP A 61 17.75 -2.33 -17.35
CA TRP A 61 18.10 -3.49 -18.17
C TRP A 61 19.23 -3.20 -19.15
N SER A 62 19.25 -2.02 -19.78
CA SER A 62 20.34 -1.61 -20.67
C SER A 62 21.66 -1.34 -19.92
N ALA A 63 21.58 -1.06 -18.62
CA ALA A 63 22.73 -0.80 -17.76
C ALA A 63 23.51 -2.05 -17.35
N LEU A 64 22.80 -3.18 -17.23
CA LEU A 64 23.36 -4.36 -16.60
C LEU A 64 24.37 -5.06 -17.50
N PRO A 65 25.42 -5.65 -16.93
CA PRO A 65 26.33 -6.47 -17.71
C PRO A 65 25.63 -7.73 -18.20
N SER A 66 26.01 -8.26 -19.37
CA SER A 66 25.38 -9.42 -20.01
C SER A 66 25.39 -10.73 -19.19
N ASN A 67 26.05 -10.75 -18.03
CA ASN A 67 26.16 -11.89 -17.14
C ASN A 67 25.42 -11.70 -15.80
N TRP A 68 24.54 -10.71 -15.66
CA TRP A 68 23.70 -10.56 -14.46
C TRP A 68 22.83 -11.80 -14.24
N ASP A 69 22.57 -12.17 -12.98
CA ASP A 69 21.72 -13.31 -12.61
C ASP A 69 20.43 -12.85 -11.92
N ILE A 70 20.53 -11.92 -10.98
CA ILE A 70 19.41 -11.37 -10.19
C ILE A 70 19.54 -9.86 -10.01
N VAL A 71 18.42 -9.15 -9.98
CA VAL A 71 18.35 -7.72 -9.69
C VAL A 71 17.32 -7.47 -8.60
N TYR A 72 17.70 -6.90 -7.48
CA TYR A 72 16.80 -6.50 -6.40
C TYR A 72 16.18 -5.14 -6.74
N LEU A 73 14.85 -5.12 -6.87
CA LEU A 73 14.06 -3.91 -7.10
C LEU A 73 13.61 -3.30 -5.76
N GLY A 74 13.54 -4.14 -4.75
CA GLY A 74 13.43 -3.78 -3.36
C GLY A 74 14.29 -4.70 -2.51
N HIS A 75 14.80 -4.20 -1.40
CA HIS A 75 15.63 -4.96 -0.46
C HIS A 75 15.39 -4.46 0.96
N CYS A 76 15.91 -5.18 1.94
CA CYS A 76 15.94 -4.76 3.34
C CYS A 76 17.32 -4.95 3.96
N TRP A 77 17.58 -4.20 5.04
CA TRP A 77 18.63 -4.47 6.04
C TRP A 77 20.02 -4.63 5.44
N SER A 78 20.26 -3.96 4.32
CA SER A 78 21.56 -3.92 3.68
C SER A 78 21.79 -2.53 3.10
N ASP A 79 23.02 -2.06 3.22
CA ASP A 79 23.50 -0.90 2.49
C ASP A 79 23.96 -1.36 1.11
N GLU A 80 23.02 -1.37 0.15
CA GLU A 80 23.32 -1.75 -1.23
C GLU A 80 24.02 -0.62 -2.00
N SER A 81 24.17 0.57 -1.41
CA SER A 81 25.01 1.65 -1.95
C SER A 81 26.51 1.45 -1.64
N ARG A 82 26.86 0.42 -0.84
CA ARG A 82 28.22 0.09 -0.40
C ARG A 82 29.23 -0.01 -1.54
N TYR A 83 28.84 -0.56 -2.67
CA TYR A 83 29.71 -0.68 -3.83
C TYR A 83 29.47 0.48 -4.81
N PRO A 84 30.47 0.90 -5.60
CA PRO A 84 30.26 1.95 -6.60
C PRO A 84 29.13 1.59 -7.56
N SER A 85 28.29 2.58 -7.86
CA SER A 85 27.25 2.42 -8.85
C SER A 85 27.86 2.09 -10.22
N ILE A 86 27.27 1.13 -10.93
CA ILE A 86 27.63 0.85 -12.32
C ILE A 86 27.01 1.88 -13.28
N ILE A 87 25.93 2.58 -12.87
CA ILE A 87 25.33 3.70 -13.61
C ILE A 87 24.85 4.79 -12.67
N ARG A 88 25.37 6.01 -12.90
CA ARG A 88 24.88 7.22 -12.27
C ARG A 88 23.70 7.75 -13.08
N ASP A 89 22.53 7.70 -12.46
CA ASP A 89 21.27 8.27 -12.95
C ASP A 89 20.60 7.53 -14.11
N VAL A 90 19.69 6.64 -13.73
CA VAL A 90 18.75 5.95 -14.61
C VAL A 90 17.46 6.78 -14.77
N SER A 91 17.23 7.78 -13.92
CA SER A 91 16.11 8.71 -14.03
C SER A 91 16.39 9.78 -15.09
N SER A 92 15.36 10.33 -15.73
CA SER A 92 15.50 11.57 -16.51
C SER A 92 14.59 12.63 -15.91
N GLY A 93 15.15 13.78 -15.54
CA GLY A 93 14.44 14.92 -14.94
C GLY A 93 14.81 15.16 -13.46
N ASP A 94 14.18 16.16 -12.83
CA ASP A 94 14.40 16.62 -11.44
C ASP A 94 14.04 15.60 -10.33
N ALA A 95 13.84 14.33 -10.67
CA ALA A 95 13.57 13.28 -9.70
C ALA A 95 14.87 12.78 -9.05
N GLN A 96 14.76 12.19 -7.85
CA GLN A 96 15.89 11.55 -7.19
C GLN A 96 16.57 10.54 -8.16
N PRO A 97 17.92 10.58 -8.26
CA PRO A 97 18.64 9.74 -9.21
C PRO A 97 18.53 8.28 -8.80
N VAL A 98 18.01 7.45 -9.71
CA VAL A 98 18.00 6.00 -9.53
C VAL A 98 19.35 5.47 -9.97
N THR A 99 19.98 4.66 -9.14
CA THR A 99 21.32 4.12 -9.35
C THR A 99 21.30 2.60 -9.22
N VAL A 100 22.20 1.93 -9.93
CA VAL A 100 22.32 0.47 -9.90
C VAL A 100 23.67 0.11 -9.33
N HIS A 101 23.68 -0.75 -8.32
CA HIS A 101 24.88 -1.14 -7.60
C HIS A 101 25.04 -2.66 -7.63
N PRO A 102 26.27 -3.20 -7.69
CA PRO A 102 26.48 -4.61 -7.36
C PRO A 102 25.91 -4.90 -5.98
N SER A 103 25.17 -5.99 -5.83
CA SER A 103 24.55 -6.28 -4.54
C SER A 103 25.59 -6.69 -3.50
N PHE A 104 25.38 -6.31 -2.24
CA PHE A 104 26.24 -6.74 -1.13
C PHE A 104 25.64 -7.91 -0.36
N ALA A 105 24.48 -7.70 0.25
CA ALA A 105 23.81 -8.68 1.10
C ALA A 105 22.32 -8.36 1.26
N PRO A 106 21.58 -8.12 0.15
CA PRO A 106 20.18 -7.71 0.23
C PRO A 106 19.37 -8.78 0.97
N LEU A 107 18.60 -8.34 1.97
CA LEU A 107 17.61 -9.16 2.64
C LEU A 107 16.21 -8.81 2.12
N CYS A 108 15.20 -9.56 2.57
CA CYS A 108 13.86 -9.60 1.98
C CYS A 108 13.84 -10.16 0.54
N THR A 109 12.67 -10.65 0.13
CA THR A 109 12.43 -11.20 -1.22
C THR A 109 11.21 -10.59 -1.90
N HIS A 110 10.71 -9.47 -1.36
CA HIS A 110 9.46 -8.84 -1.77
C HIS A 110 9.47 -8.40 -3.23
N ALA A 111 10.63 -7.99 -3.77
CA ALA A 111 10.73 -7.63 -5.17
C ALA A 111 12.12 -7.83 -5.79
N TYR A 112 12.22 -8.73 -6.76
CA TYR A 112 13.43 -8.93 -7.54
C TYR A 112 13.12 -9.38 -8.97
N ALA A 113 14.09 -9.23 -9.87
CA ALA A 113 14.04 -9.71 -11.25
C ALA A 113 15.10 -10.79 -11.50
N LEU A 114 14.75 -11.78 -12.31
CA LEU A 114 15.63 -12.85 -12.78
C LEU A 114 15.56 -13.00 -14.28
N ASN A 115 16.65 -13.40 -14.89
CA ASN A 115 16.61 -13.99 -16.23
C ASN A 115 16.64 -15.53 -16.13
N PRO A 116 16.25 -16.26 -17.19
CA PRO A 116 16.24 -17.73 -17.17
C PRO A 116 17.58 -18.38 -16.82
N ARG A 117 18.71 -17.76 -17.20
CA ARG A 117 20.05 -18.26 -16.85
C ARG A 117 20.31 -18.13 -15.34
N GLY A 118 20.04 -16.97 -14.77
CA GLY A 118 20.13 -16.70 -13.34
C GLY A 118 19.23 -17.62 -12.54
N ALA A 119 17.99 -17.83 -13.00
CA ALA A 119 17.05 -18.75 -12.39
C ALA A 119 17.57 -20.20 -12.35
N ARG A 120 18.11 -20.72 -13.46
CA ARG A 120 18.74 -22.06 -13.50
C ARG A 120 19.93 -22.17 -12.55
N ARG A 121 20.75 -21.12 -12.47
CA ARG A 121 21.90 -21.06 -11.56
C ARG A 121 21.43 -21.07 -10.10
N LEU A 122 20.43 -20.27 -9.75
CA LEU A 122 19.84 -20.26 -8.41
C LEU A 122 19.25 -21.62 -8.03
N LEU A 123 18.47 -22.27 -8.92
CA LEU A 123 17.89 -23.58 -8.64
C LEU A 123 18.96 -24.62 -8.28
N ARG A 124 20.09 -24.64 -8.99
CA ARG A 124 21.19 -25.59 -8.69
C ARG A 124 21.68 -25.45 -7.25
N TYR A 125 21.78 -24.23 -6.75
CA TYR A 125 22.20 -23.99 -5.37
C TYR A 125 21.06 -24.21 -4.37
N LEU A 126 19.87 -23.66 -4.63
CA LEU A 126 18.72 -23.71 -3.73
C LEU A 126 18.12 -25.12 -3.59
N THR A 127 18.41 -26.04 -4.51
CA THR A 127 18.01 -27.46 -4.42
C THR A 127 19.15 -28.40 -4.02
N PHE A 128 20.37 -27.88 -3.81
CA PHE A 128 21.50 -28.69 -3.36
C PHE A 128 21.26 -29.14 -1.89
N PRO A 129 21.20 -30.45 -1.57
CA PRO A 129 20.66 -30.90 -0.28
C PRO A 129 21.35 -30.31 0.97
N PRO A 130 22.68 -30.14 1.03
CA PRO A 130 23.34 -29.48 2.17
C PRO A 130 23.02 -27.98 2.33
N PHE A 131 22.48 -27.33 1.29
CA PHE A 131 22.21 -25.90 1.26
C PHE A 131 20.71 -25.59 1.34
N ALA A 132 19.89 -26.38 0.64
CA ALA A 132 18.45 -26.33 0.65
C ALA A 132 17.91 -26.49 2.08
N TYR A 133 16.90 -25.72 2.45
CA TYR A 133 16.28 -25.70 3.78
C TYR A 133 17.24 -25.40 4.97
N SER A 134 18.46 -24.91 4.72
CA SER A 134 19.48 -24.66 5.77
C SER A 134 19.35 -23.32 6.52
N ARG A 135 18.73 -22.29 5.92
CA ARG A 135 18.55 -20.93 6.46
C ARG A 135 17.39 -20.23 5.77
N ALA A 136 17.00 -19.03 6.20
CA ALA A 136 15.95 -18.28 5.49
C ALA A 136 16.38 -17.98 4.04
N LEU A 137 15.43 -17.90 3.10
CA LEU A 137 15.74 -17.77 1.67
C LEU A 137 16.59 -16.53 1.37
N ASP A 138 16.21 -15.38 1.92
CA ASP A 138 16.94 -14.13 1.80
C ASP A 138 18.41 -14.26 2.26
N GLN A 139 18.66 -14.90 3.39
CA GLN A 139 20.01 -15.20 3.89
C GLN A 139 20.76 -16.18 2.98
N ALA A 140 20.06 -17.13 2.37
CA ALA A 140 20.64 -18.04 1.39
C ALA A 140 21.08 -17.27 0.13
N LEU A 141 20.24 -16.37 -0.39
CA LEU A 141 20.56 -15.52 -1.52
C LEU A 141 21.72 -14.57 -1.19
N ALA A 142 21.67 -13.87 -0.07
CA ALA A 142 22.76 -13.00 0.40
C ALA A 142 24.09 -13.76 0.50
N TRP A 143 24.09 -15.00 1.01
CA TRP A 143 25.29 -15.84 1.05
C TRP A 143 25.80 -16.21 -0.36
N LEU A 144 24.91 -16.53 -1.30
CA LEU A 144 25.29 -16.83 -2.69
C LEU A 144 25.90 -15.60 -3.39
N ILE A 145 25.42 -14.40 -3.05
CA ILE A 145 25.94 -13.12 -3.54
C ILE A 145 27.34 -12.87 -2.96
N GLN A 146 27.47 -12.90 -1.62
CA GLN A 146 28.74 -12.66 -0.93
C GLN A 146 29.83 -13.67 -1.30
N SER A 147 29.43 -14.93 -1.55
CA SER A 147 30.34 -15.98 -2.01
C SER A 147 30.60 -15.95 -3.53
N LYS A 148 30.12 -14.92 -4.24
CA LYS A 148 30.30 -14.70 -5.69
C LYS A 148 29.82 -15.85 -6.56
N ARG A 149 28.79 -16.58 -6.10
CA ARG A 149 28.16 -17.68 -6.84
C ARG A 149 27.05 -17.19 -7.77
N VAL A 150 26.51 -16.00 -7.50
CA VAL A 150 25.43 -15.33 -8.24
C VAL A 150 25.86 -13.89 -8.48
N GLN A 151 25.71 -13.43 -9.72
CA GLN A 151 25.94 -12.03 -10.09
C GLN A 151 24.66 -11.22 -9.79
N ALA A 152 24.66 -10.47 -8.70
CA ALA A 152 23.50 -9.73 -8.23
C ALA A 152 23.73 -8.21 -8.32
N PHE A 153 22.65 -7.49 -8.60
CA PHE A 153 22.59 -6.03 -8.56
C PHE A 153 21.38 -5.56 -7.76
N SER A 154 21.44 -4.36 -7.20
CA SER A 154 20.37 -3.75 -6.42
C SER A 154 20.13 -2.34 -6.94
N VAL A 155 18.85 -1.97 -7.06
CA VAL A 155 18.46 -0.60 -7.40
C VAL A 155 18.36 0.23 -6.13
N VAL A 156 18.93 1.44 -6.17
CA VAL A 156 18.97 2.38 -5.04
C VAL A 156 18.51 3.76 -5.54
N PRO A 157 17.48 4.39 -4.93
CA PRO A 157 16.63 3.83 -3.87
C PRO A 157 15.77 2.65 -4.38
N SER A 158 15.20 1.86 -3.47
CA SER A 158 14.28 0.78 -3.83
C SER A 158 13.11 1.32 -4.66
N LEU A 159 12.81 0.65 -5.77
CA LEU A 159 11.66 0.95 -6.63
C LEU A 159 10.41 0.22 -6.17
N VAL A 160 10.55 -0.78 -5.32
CA VAL A 160 9.45 -1.56 -4.79
C VAL A 160 9.67 -1.77 -3.29
N VAL A 161 8.68 -1.43 -2.49
CA VAL A 161 8.75 -1.50 -1.02
C VAL A 161 7.65 -2.39 -0.49
N GLN A 162 7.88 -3.02 0.66
CA GLN A 162 6.90 -3.87 1.31
C GLN A 162 5.98 -3.04 2.21
N GLN A 163 4.67 -3.21 2.06
CA GLN A 163 3.66 -2.64 2.94
C GLN A 163 3.61 -3.44 4.26
N LYS A 164 4.00 -2.81 5.36
CA LYS A 164 4.08 -3.45 6.69
C LYS A 164 2.79 -3.26 7.51
N GLU A 165 1.65 -3.47 6.88
CA GLU A 165 0.34 -3.21 7.50
C GLU A 165 -0.19 -4.38 8.34
N THR A 166 0.27 -5.59 8.06
CA THR A 166 -0.15 -6.82 8.74
C THR A 166 1.05 -7.53 9.36
N GLY A 167 0.80 -8.30 10.42
CA GLY A 167 1.84 -9.14 11.01
C GLY A 167 2.20 -10.30 10.07
N SER A 168 3.45 -10.36 9.64
CA SER A 168 4.09 -11.48 8.97
C SER A 168 4.27 -12.69 9.90
N ASP A 169 3.92 -13.86 9.40
CA ASP A 169 4.22 -15.16 10.01
C ASP A 169 5.62 -15.69 9.63
N ILE A 170 6.32 -15.01 8.73
CA ILE A 170 7.68 -15.33 8.27
C ILE A 170 8.72 -14.81 9.26
N ASP A 171 8.59 -13.56 9.71
CA ASP A 171 9.39 -12.95 10.78
C ASP A 171 8.51 -12.53 11.95
N GLN A 172 8.59 -13.26 13.06
CA GLN A 172 7.81 -12.97 14.28
C GLN A 172 8.42 -11.83 15.13
N GLY A 173 9.42 -11.11 14.62
CA GLY A 173 9.88 -9.86 15.22
C GLY A 173 8.71 -8.85 15.36
N ARG A 174 8.62 -8.19 16.52
CA ARG A 174 7.60 -7.17 16.86
C ARG A 174 6.16 -7.56 16.46
N ASN A 175 5.66 -8.70 16.94
CA ASN A 175 4.29 -9.19 16.66
C ASN A 175 3.99 -9.43 15.17
N GLY A 176 5.02 -9.75 14.38
CA GLY A 176 4.89 -10.04 12.96
C GLY A 176 5.13 -8.84 12.04
N THR A 177 5.18 -7.60 12.53
CA THR A 177 5.38 -6.42 11.65
C THR A 177 6.80 -6.30 11.09
N GLY A 178 7.66 -7.29 11.33
CA GLY A 178 9.08 -7.26 11.02
C GLY A 178 9.81 -6.14 11.78
N SER A 179 10.98 -5.74 11.28
CA SER A 179 11.78 -4.63 11.86
C SER A 179 11.24 -3.23 11.55
N SER A 180 11.81 -2.24 12.26
CA SER A 180 11.65 -0.81 12.02
C SER A 180 12.32 -0.28 10.74
N TRP A 181 13.03 -1.09 9.96
CA TRP A 181 13.65 -0.61 8.72
C TRP A 181 12.55 -0.35 7.67
N ARG A 182 12.43 0.88 7.17
CA ARG A 182 11.43 1.29 6.18
C ARG A 182 12.17 1.90 4.99
N ASP A 183 11.97 1.34 3.81
CA ASP A 183 12.19 2.09 2.57
C ASP A 183 10.89 2.84 2.30
N GLU A 184 11.00 4.14 2.07
CA GLU A 184 9.84 5.01 1.81
C GLU A 184 9.79 5.35 0.32
N LEU A 185 8.68 5.02 -0.35
CA LEU A 185 8.36 5.59 -1.66
C LEU A 185 7.85 7.01 -1.44
N HIS A 186 8.76 7.98 -1.36
CA HIS A 186 8.42 9.39 -1.09
C HIS A 186 7.62 10.11 -2.21
N HIS A 187 7.00 9.39 -3.14
CA HIS A 187 6.43 9.97 -4.35
C HIS A 187 4.92 10.17 -4.31
N VAL A 188 4.20 9.67 -3.30
CA VAL A 188 2.73 9.87 -3.19
C VAL A 188 2.36 11.35 -3.13
N LEU A 189 3.11 12.15 -2.36
CA LEU A 189 2.87 13.58 -2.25
C LEU A 189 3.11 14.29 -3.60
N GLY A 190 4.21 13.95 -4.28
CA GLY A 190 4.48 14.45 -5.63
C GLY A 190 3.39 14.05 -6.64
N PHE A 191 2.91 12.81 -6.56
CA PHE A 191 1.83 12.31 -7.40
C PHE A 191 0.51 13.06 -7.15
N GLY A 192 0.16 13.26 -5.88
CA GLY A 192 -0.99 14.06 -5.50
C GLY A 192 -0.93 15.47 -6.05
N LEU A 193 0.26 16.08 -6.16
CA LEU A 193 0.42 17.40 -6.77
C LEU A 193 0.20 17.40 -8.28
N VAL A 194 0.65 16.37 -8.99
CA VAL A 194 0.48 16.28 -10.46
C VAL A 194 -0.97 15.96 -10.81
N HIS A 195 -1.57 15.02 -10.08
CA HIS A 195 -2.86 14.41 -10.41
C HIS A 195 -4.00 14.86 -9.49
N ALA A 196 -3.82 15.96 -8.76
CA ALA A 196 -4.89 16.57 -7.98
C ALA A 196 -6.15 16.74 -8.84
N PRO A 197 -7.35 16.34 -8.37
CA PRO A 197 -8.57 16.37 -9.16
C PRO A 197 -9.01 17.80 -9.53
N ASN A 198 -8.52 18.79 -8.80
CA ASN A 198 -8.68 20.21 -9.06
C ASN A 198 -7.58 21.01 -8.33
N ASP A 199 -7.45 22.29 -8.68
CA ASP A 199 -6.40 23.14 -8.12
C ASP A 199 -6.57 23.39 -6.62
N SER A 200 -7.81 23.40 -6.10
CA SER A 200 -8.03 23.53 -4.65
C SER A 200 -7.46 22.35 -3.86
N GLY A 201 -7.58 21.12 -4.38
CA GLY A 201 -6.96 19.93 -3.78
C GLY A 201 -5.44 19.98 -3.88
N ARG A 202 -4.92 20.46 -5.01
CA ARG A 202 -3.47 20.67 -5.21
C ARG A 202 -2.91 21.66 -4.22
N ASP A 203 -3.53 22.83 -4.08
CA ASP A 203 -3.09 23.92 -3.21
C ASP A 203 -3.10 23.52 -1.73
N THR A 204 -4.07 22.69 -1.34
CA THR A 204 -4.14 22.13 0.02
C THR A 204 -2.96 21.20 0.27
N LEU A 205 -2.71 20.26 -0.64
CA LEU A 205 -1.56 19.35 -0.54
C LEU A 205 -0.21 20.11 -0.58
N VAL A 206 -0.07 21.14 -1.41
CA VAL A 206 1.13 22.01 -1.40
C VAL A 206 1.32 22.64 -0.03
N ARG A 207 0.25 23.19 0.57
CA ARG A 207 0.34 23.82 1.89
C ARG A 207 0.78 22.83 2.95
N ASP A 208 0.22 21.62 2.93
CA ASP A 208 0.58 20.58 3.88
C ASP A 208 2.05 20.15 3.72
N ILE A 209 2.50 19.91 2.48
CA ILE A 209 3.91 19.61 2.16
C ILE A 209 4.84 20.72 2.67
N LEU A 210 4.49 21.99 2.42
CA LEU A 210 5.32 23.14 2.82
C LEU A 210 5.30 23.38 4.34
N SER A 211 4.32 22.84 5.06
CA SER A 211 4.23 22.93 6.52
C SER A 211 5.03 21.86 7.25
N CYS A 212 5.42 20.79 6.55
CA CYS A 212 6.24 19.71 7.07
C CYS A 212 7.73 19.99 6.90
N ASP A 213 8.54 19.52 7.84
CA ASP A 213 9.98 19.36 7.63
C ASP A 213 10.31 18.09 6.82
N ARG A 214 11.59 17.91 6.43
CA ARG A 214 12.01 16.75 5.61
C ARG A 214 11.74 15.41 6.27
N THR A 215 11.74 15.34 7.60
CA THR A 215 11.51 14.09 8.34
C THR A 215 10.03 13.78 8.52
N GLU A 216 9.17 14.78 8.39
CA GLU A 216 7.71 14.67 8.51
C GLU A 216 7.01 14.31 7.19
N LEU A 217 7.68 14.48 6.04
CA LEU A 217 7.09 14.19 4.72
C LEU A 217 6.67 12.71 4.55
N GLY A 218 7.38 11.76 5.17
CA GLY A 218 6.96 10.35 5.16
C GLY A 218 5.62 10.13 5.87
N VAL A 219 5.45 10.77 7.04
CA VAL A 219 4.20 10.70 7.82
C VAL A 219 3.05 11.38 7.07
N LEU A 220 3.31 12.51 6.41
CA LEU A 220 2.31 13.18 5.57
C LEU A 220 1.89 12.30 4.38
N ALA A 221 2.84 11.62 3.74
CA ALA A 221 2.55 10.69 2.66
C ALA A 221 1.64 9.55 3.15
N ASP A 222 1.97 8.93 4.29
CA ASP A 222 1.15 7.90 4.92
C ASP A 222 -0.27 8.40 5.23
N LEU A 223 -0.40 9.62 5.76
CA LEU A 223 -1.71 10.22 6.05
C LEU A 223 -2.56 10.39 4.79
N TYR A 224 -1.96 10.82 3.68
CA TYR A 224 -2.67 10.96 2.41
C TYR A 224 -3.04 9.60 1.79
N VAL A 225 -2.17 8.60 1.86
CA VAL A 225 -2.49 7.24 1.39
C VAL A 225 -3.62 6.64 2.22
N PHE A 226 -3.45 6.59 3.54
CA PHE A 226 -4.34 5.83 4.43
C PHE A 226 -5.58 6.61 4.83
N GLY A 227 -5.44 7.91 5.10
CA GLY A 227 -6.53 8.76 5.55
C GLY A 227 -7.40 9.30 4.43
N LEU A 228 -6.87 9.44 3.21
CA LEU A 228 -7.61 10.01 2.08
C LEU A 228 -7.78 9.02 0.93
N ILE A 229 -6.71 8.59 0.28
CA ILE A 229 -6.77 7.83 -0.98
C ILE A 229 -7.44 6.47 -0.76
N ARG A 230 -7.02 5.71 0.25
CA ARG A 230 -7.52 4.36 0.53
C ARG A 230 -8.98 4.34 0.95
N VAL A 231 -9.47 5.39 1.62
CA VAL A 231 -10.89 5.53 1.99
C VAL A 231 -11.77 5.56 0.74
N PHE A 232 -11.28 6.13 -0.36
CA PHE A 232 -12.00 6.21 -1.62
C PHE A 232 -11.62 5.13 -2.64
N TYR A 233 -10.53 4.40 -2.41
CA TYR A 233 -10.10 3.28 -3.25
C TYR A 233 -10.77 1.98 -2.79
N ASN A 234 -11.87 1.60 -3.46
CA ASN A 234 -12.53 0.32 -3.24
C ASN A 234 -11.89 -0.77 -4.15
N PRO A 235 -11.11 -1.73 -3.61
CA PRO A 235 -10.52 -2.80 -4.43
C PRO A 235 -11.57 -3.76 -5.01
N ASN A 236 -12.81 -3.75 -4.51
CA ASN A 236 -13.88 -4.68 -4.89
C ASN A 236 -14.93 -4.09 -5.85
N GLY A 237 -14.58 -3.02 -6.59
CA GLY A 237 -15.40 -2.52 -7.70
C GLY A 237 -15.91 -1.09 -7.52
N ARG A 238 -16.70 -0.63 -8.51
CA ARG A 238 -17.14 0.78 -8.63
C ARG A 238 -17.75 1.28 -7.32
N THR A 239 -17.32 2.47 -6.89
CA THR A 239 -18.02 3.26 -5.87
C THR A 239 -19.53 3.20 -6.16
N PRO A 240 -20.38 2.78 -5.20
CA PRO A 240 -21.80 2.66 -5.45
C PRO A 240 -22.33 3.96 -6.05
N ALA A 241 -23.01 3.86 -7.19
CA ALA A 241 -23.64 5.02 -7.79
C ALA A 241 -24.63 5.60 -6.76
N VAL A 242 -24.60 6.93 -6.60
CA VAL A 242 -25.59 7.65 -5.77
C VAL A 242 -26.96 7.20 -6.25
N THR A 243 -27.66 6.40 -5.44
CA THR A 243 -29.01 5.96 -5.79
C THR A 243 -29.88 7.21 -5.81
N PRO A 244 -30.45 7.62 -6.95
CA PRO A 244 -31.31 8.78 -6.96
C PRO A 244 -32.53 8.47 -6.07
N ALA A 245 -32.74 9.31 -5.06
CA ALA A 245 -34.01 9.47 -4.35
C ALA A 245 -34.51 8.31 -3.46
N LEU A 246 -33.70 7.78 -2.54
CA LEU A 246 -34.23 6.97 -1.41
C LEU A 246 -34.36 7.73 -0.09
N SER A 247 -34.00 9.01 -0.05
CA SER A 247 -34.31 9.87 1.09
C SER A 247 -34.69 11.27 0.59
N PRO A 248 -35.85 11.81 0.98
CA PRO A 248 -36.16 13.21 0.74
C PRO A 248 -35.13 14.03 1.53
N ARG A 249 -34.08 14.50 0.84
CA ARG A 249 -33.14 15.45 1.42
C ARG A 249 -33.89 16.76 1.57
N LEU A 250 -33.89 17.32 2.78
CA LEU A 250 -34.23 18.73 2.97
C LEU A 250 -33.38 19.55 1.99
N SER A 251 -33.99 20.51 1.29
CA SER A 251 -33.22 21.46 0.49
C SER A 251 -32.19 22.15 1.39
N LEU A 252 -31.07 22.58 0.82
CA LEU A 252 -30.03 23.30 1.57
C LEU A 252 -30.61 24.53 2.31
N GLU A 253 -31.62 25.16 1.71
CA GLU A 253 -32.39 26.27 2.28
C GLU A 253 -33.27 25.83 3.47
N ALA A 254 -33.90 24.65 3.41
CA ALA A 254 -34.67 24.11 4.52
C ALA A 254 -33.79 23.63 5.68
N ALA A 255 -32.59 23.10 5.37
CA ALA A 255 -31.62 22.65 6.38
C ALA A 255 -31.02 23.83 7.16
N THR A 256 -30.78 24.98 6.50
CA THR A 256 -30.25 26.19 7.15
C THR A 256 -31.26 26.89 8.07
N GLN A 257 -32.55 26.65 7.88
CA GLN A 257 -33.61 27.17 8.75
C GLN A 257 -33.84 26.31 10.02
N ASN A 258 -33.26 25.12 10.11
CA ASN A 258 -33.38 24.26 11.28
C ASN A 258 -32.10 24.34 12.15
N PRO A 259 -32.11 25.12 13.25
CA PRO A 259 -30.92 25.36 14.07
C PRO A 259 -30.36 24.08 14.71
N HIS A 260 -31.15 23.01 14.78
CA HIS A 260 -30.70 21.71 15.29
C HIS A 260 -29.82 20.93 14.30
N VAL A 261 -29.89 21.23 12.99
CA VAL A 261 -29.11 20.56 11.95
C VAL A 261 -27.66 21.09 11.90
N LEU A 262 -27.43 22.30 12.41
CA LEU A 262 -26.12 22.96 12.47
C LEU A 262 -25.41 22.80 13.83
N GLN A 263 -25.96 21.98 14.73
CA GLN A 263 -25.34 21.70 16.02
C GLN A 263 -24.04 20.89 15.80
N PRO A 264 -22.98 21.17 16.57
CA PRO A 264 -21.78 20.34 16.59
C PRO A 264 -22.13 18.88 16.88
N SER A 265 -21.38 17.95 16.30
CA SER A 265 -21.51 16.52 16.59
C SER A 265 -21.25 16.26 18.07
N SER A 266 -22.08 15.45 18.69
CA SER A 266 -21.94 15.00 20.08
C SER A 266 -21.28 13.62 20.12
N SER A 267 -20.45 13.30 21.12
CA SER A 267 -19.95 11.93 21.34
C SER A 267 -21.00 11.00 21.96
N ASN A 268 -22.10 11.55 22.50
CA ASN A 268 -23.19 10.75 23.04
C ASN A 268 -24.02 10.10 21.90
N ALA A 269 -24.00 8.77 21.82
CA ALA A 269 -24.70 7.98 20.81
C ALA A 269 -26.22 8.26 20.74
N ALA A 270 -26.88 8.55 21.87
CA ALA A 270 -28.31 8.87 21.89
C ALA A 270 -28.59 10.25 21.26
N VAL A 271 -27.70 11.21 21.47
CA VAL A 271 -27.76 12.56 20.86
C VAL A 271 -27.45 12.47 19.36
N LEU A 272 -26.44 11.69 18.97
CA LEU A 272 -26.14 11.44 17.56
C LEU A 272 -27.31 10.78 16.84
N ARG A 273 -27.97 9.81 17.50
CA ARG A 273 -29.15 9.14 16.95
C ARG A 273 -30.27 10.14 16.69
N SER A 274 -30.61 10.97 17.67
CA SER A 274 -31.69 11.94 17.52
C SER A 274 -31.39 12.99 16.45
N GLN A 275 -30.16 13.53 16.42
CA GLN A 275 -29.72 14.48 15.39
C GLN A 275 -29.72 13.86 13.99
N THR A 276 -29.24 12.63 13.86
CA THR A 276 -29.19 11.91 12.57
C THR A 276 -30.59 11.58 12.06
N LEU A 277 -31.49 11.13 12.94
CA LEU A 277 -32.88 10.88 12.59
C LEU A 277 -33.56 12.19 12.19
N LEU A 278 -33.40 13.27 12.95
CA LEU A 278 -33.99 14.57 12.61
C LEU A 278 -33.53 15.05 11.22
N ARG A 279 -32.22 14.93 10.92
CA ARG A 279 -31.65 15.29 9.62
C ARG A 279 -32.24 14.50 8.46
N HIS A 280 -32.59 13.23 8.69
CA HIS A 280 -33.11 12.31 7.67
C HIS A 280 -34.62 12.07 7.80
N ASN A 281 -35.37 13.04 8.32
CA ASN A 281 -36.82 12.97 8.52
C ASN A 281 -37.27 11.66 9.20
N HIS A 282 -36.55 11.29 10.26
CA HIS A 282 -36.76 10.10 11.09
C HIS A 282 -36.69 8.77 10.33
N ARG A 283 -35.94 8.72 9.23
CA ARG A 283 -35.73 7.52 8.41
C ARG A 283 -34.28 7.04 8.49
N CYS A 284 -34.10 5.74 8.31
CA CYS A 284 -32.78 5.15 8.11
C CYS A 284 -32.16 5.66 6.80
N VAL A 285 -30.92 6.16 6.87
CA VAL A 285 -30.20 6.70 5.71
C VAL A 285 -29.96 5.67 4.59
N PHE A 286 -29.93 4.38 4.93
CA PHE A 286 -29.65 3.31 3.97
C PHE A 286 -30.92 2.68 3.39
N THR A 287 -31.94 2.47 4.23
CA THR A 287 -33.13 1.72 3.83
C THR A 287 -34.35 2.61 3.58
N GLY A 288 -34.34 3.87 4.01
CA GLY A 288 -35.49 4.78 3.95
C GLY A 288 -36.65 4.42 4.91
N ILE A 289 -36.52 3.31 5.66
CA ILE A 289 -37.51 2.83 6.63
C ILE A 289 -37.61 3.79 7.81
N ILE A 290 -38.82 4.02 8.30
CA ILE A 290 -39.09 4.93 9.42
C ILE A 290 -38.62 4.30 10.73
N ASP A 291 -38.01 5.12 11.60
CA ASP A 291 -37.66 4.71 12.96
C ASP A 291 -38.92 4.44 13.80
N ALA A 292 -39.00 3.25 14.39
CA ALA A 292 -40.16 2.79 15.15
C ALA A 292 -40.50 3.69 16.34
N GLN A 293 -39.50 4.23 17.05
CA GLN A 293 -39.75 5.13 18.19
C GLN A 293 -40.31 6.47 17.72
N SER A 294 -39.76 7.02 16.62
CA SER A 294 -40.24 8.27 16.02
C SER A 294 -41.66 8.12 15.45
N TYR A 295 -41.97 6.96 14.87
CA TYR A 295 -43.32 6.60 14.40
C TYR A 295 -44.33 6.52 15.55
N LEU A 296 -44.02 5.76 16.61
CA LEU A 296 -44.89 5.60 17.78
C LEU A 296 -45.13 6.92 18.53
N ALA A 297 -44.15 7.82 18.49
CA ALA A 297 -44.25 9.14 19.10
C ALA A 297 -45.00 10.18 18.21
N ASN A 298 -45.51 9.78 17.03
CA ASN A 298 -46.15 10.66 16.05
C ASN A 298 -45.31 11.89 15.65
N ILE A 299 -43.98 11.73 15.58
CA ILE A 299 -43.05 12.81 15.24
C ILE A 299 -42.91 12.94 13.70
N VAL A 300 -43.15 11.85 12.97
CA VAL A 300 -42.96 11.78 11.52
C VAL A 300 -44.21 12.27 10.79
N ALA A 301 -44.07 13.32 9.99
CA ALA A 301 -45.10 13.74 9.03
C ALA A 301 -45.05 12.86 7.77
N ASP A 302 -46.18 12.73 7.07
CA ASP A 302 -46.28 12.04 5.76
C ASP A 302 -45.87 10.55 5.79
N VAL A 303 -46.59 9.76 6.59
CA VAL A 303 -46.44 8.30 6.60
C VAL A 303 -47.58 7.66 5.81
N ASP A 304 -47.25 7.04 4.68
CA ASP A 304 -48.23 6.33 3.87
C ASP A 304 -48.82 5.14 4.65
N PRO A 305 -50.14 4.87 4.52
CA PRO A 305 -50.78 3.70 5.10
C PRO A 305 -50.17 2.42 4.51
N GLY A 306 -49.20 1.83 5.20
CA GLY A 306 -48.47 0.64 4.74
C GLY A 306 -46.95 0.73 4.85
N MET A 307 -46.38 1.89 5.19
CA MET A 307 -44.95 1.98 5.50
C MET A 307 -44.60 1.15 6.75
N MET A 308 -43.56 0.34 6.64
CA MET A 308 -42.99 -0.36 7.78
C MET A 308 -42.17 0.60 8.64
N ALA A 309 -42.28 0.44 9.96
CA ALA A 309 -41.42 1.11 10.93
C ALA A 309 -40.59 0.06 11.67
N LEU A 310 -39.28 0.29 11.78
CA LEU A 310 -38.33 -0.63 12.42
C LEU A 310 -37.42 0.12 13.39
N ALA A 311 -36.89 -0.58 14.39
CA ALA A 311 -35.89 -0.01 15.29
C ALA A 311 -34.63 0.38 14.50
N THR A 312 -34.18 1.61 14.66
CA THR A 312 -32.91 2.08 14.07
C THR A 312 -31.82 2.17 15.13
N ASN A 313 -30.59 1.90 14.71
CA ASN A 313 -29.38 2.10 15.51
C ASN A 313 -28.46 3.11 14.81
N VAL A 314 -27.60 3.77 15.59
CA VAL A 314 -26.47 4.51 15.03
C VAL A 314 -25.30 3.55 14.90
N THR A 315 -24.62 3.62 13.77
CA THR A 315 -23.37 2.90 13.53
C THR A 315 -22.40 3.86 12.87
N HIS A 316 -21.11 3.63 13.08
CA HIS A 316 -20.09 4.26 12.26
C HIS A 316 -20.19 3.69 10.83
N ILE A 317 -20.04 4.56 9.83
CA ILE A 317 -19.96 4.16 8.41
C ILE A 317 -18.61 3.47 8.13
N ILE A 318 -17.58 3.88 8.86
CA ILE A 318 -16.26 3.28 8.87
C ILE A 318 -16.12 2.57 10.22
N SER A 319 -15.96 1.25 10.19
CA SER A 319 -16.01 0.39 11.38
C SER A 319 -14.83 0.54 12.35
N GLN A 320 -13.86 1.39 12.03
CA GLN A 320 -12.66 1.67 12.83
C GLN A 320 -12.40 3.18 12.79
N SER A 321 -11.86 3.73 13.88
CA SER A 321 -11.32 5.09 13.83
C SER A 321 -10.20 5.12 12.77
N ILE A 322 -10.24 6.10 11.86
CA ILE A 322 -9.19 6.27 10.85
C ILE A 322 -7.81 6.47 11.52
N ALA A 323 -7.81 6.90 12.79
CA ALA A 323 -6.62 7.09 13.61
C ALA A 323 -6.23 5.87 14.48
N GLU A 324 -7.07 4.82 14.59
CA GLU A 324 -6.90 3.74 15.58
C GLU A 324 -5.61 2.90 15.40
N ASN A 325 -4.87 3.09 14.31
CA ASN A 325 -3.59 2.41 14.06
C ASN A 325 -2.47 3.35 13.58
N ILE A 326 -2.65 4.67 13.63
CA ILE A 326 -1.60 5.63 13.26
C ILE A 326 -0.68 5.84 14.47
N ASN A 327 0.39 5.05 14.55
CA ASN A 327 1.42 5.20 15.57
C ASN A 327 2.48 6.23 15.12
N GLY A 328 2.87 7.15 16.01
CA GLY A 328 3.97 8.10 15.76
C GLY A 328 3.55 9.56 15.53
N VAL A 329 2.26 9.90 15.66
CA VAL A 329 1.78 11.28 15.56
C VAL A 329 2.18 12.07 16.83
N PRO A 330 2.87 13.22 16.72
CA PRO A 330 3.20 14.06 17.86
C PRO A 330 1.94 14.49 18.65
N PRO A 331 2.02 14.64 19.99
CA PRO A 331 0.86 15.01 20.82
C PRO A 331 0.15 16.30 20.39
N ALA A 332 0.86 17.22 19.73
CA ALA A 332 0.31 18.47 19.22
C ALA A 332 -0.67 18.26 18.04
N GLN A 333 -0.48 17.20 17.24
CA GLN A 333 -1.37 16.84 16.12
C GLN A 333 -2.54 15.95 16.60
N GLN A 334 -2.33 15.08 17.59
CA GLN A 334 -3.43 14.34 18.24
C GLN A 334 -4.51 15.26 18.84
N ALA A 335 -4.13 16.47 19.27
CA ALA A 335 -5.08 17.46 19.80
C ALA A 335 -5.95 18.11 18.70
N GLN A 336 -5.52 18.12 17.44
CA GLN A 336 -6.34 18.57 16.31
C GLN A 336 -7.29 17.45 15.82
N ASP A 337 -6.90 16.18 15.98
CA ASP A 337 -7.67 14.98 15.58
C ASP A 337 -8.65 14.44 16.64
N GLY A 338 -8.96 15.24 17.67
CA GLY A 338 -9.87 14.90 18.78
C GLY A 338 -11.33 14.58 18.37
N TRP A 339 -11.61 14.40 17.08
CA TRP A 339 -12.90 13.97 16.53
C TRP A 339 -13.06 12.45 16.53
N SER A 340 -12.00 11.71 16.91
CA SER A 340 -11.88 10.28 16.63
C SER A 340 -11.60 9.38 17.84
N ASN A 341 -11.58 9.94 19.05
CA ASN A 341 -11.50 9.21 20.31
C ASN A 341 -12.72 9.54 21.18
N ASP A 342 -13.88 8.98 20.82
CA ASP A 342 -14.96 8.50 21.71
C ASP A 342 -16.17 8.01 20.91
#